data_AF-A0A6J7NEA9-F1
#
_entry.id   AF-A0A6J7NEA9-F1
#
_cell.length_a   1.000
_cell.length_b   1.000
_cell.length_c   1.000
_cell.angle_alpha   90.00
_cell.angle_beta   90.00
_cell.angle_gamma   90.00
#
_symmetry.space_group_name_H-M   'P 1'
#
loop_
_entity.id
_entity.type
_entity.pdbx_description
1 polymer ?
#
loop_
_entity_poly.entity_id
_entity_poly.type
_entity_poly.pdbx_seq_one_letter_code
_entity_poly.pdbx_strand_id
1 'polypeptide(L)'
;MEILLSDWFPRKIMAEPDFLSQLPVLLRAFIRFSHGERGIRPSLTAQTLAAVDVWEPAFQRTIWSSRLQGRAALIAGMLEPADDDDLGYEKTMLESLDEAVGGRAQLLALTDAPLPNEAFEWTGVADDIRPVIGEILEACDRVADEILDLEHRTAMRRFLSRAAVGDPAIFRRKASPQRGAAAVAWVIARANDTVGGYWSGLTVQDLLASLGVSGSVSQRAEPLLRANGVDPYRLYGSMKLGASDLLTSRKRASIIEHRDRYLGDHGEALT
;
A
#
# COMPACT_ATOMS: atom_id res chain seq x y z
N MET A 1 8.98 11.35 18.71
CA MET A 1 8.20 12.12 19.71
C MET A 1 7.89 13.51 19.22
N GLU A 2 8.89 14.24 18.72
CA GLU A 2 8.73 15.54 18.06
C GLU A 2 7.58 15.56 17.05
N ILE A 3 7.66 14.81 15.94
CA ILE A 3 6.61 14.77 14.89
C ILE A 3 5.20 14.49 15.43
N LEU A 4 5.06 13.63 16.44
CA LEU A 4 3.74 13.31 17.01
C LEU A 4 3.16 14.48 17.83
N LEU A 5 3.99 15.17 18.61
CA LEU A 5 3.57 16.22 19.55
C LEU A 5 3.65 17.64 18.97
N SER A 6 4.51 17.90 17.98
CA SER A 6 4.64 19.23 17.37
C SER A 6 3.80 19.39 16.10
N ASP A 7 3.39 18.29 15.47
CA ASP A 7 2.83 18.33 14.12
C ASP A 7 1.52 17.53 14.00
N TRP A 8 1.56 16.21 14.19
CA TRP A 8 0.42 15.34 13.84
C TRP A 8 -0.81 15.55 14.72
N PHE A 9 -0.68 15.42 16.04
CA PHE A 9 -1.84 15.50 16.93
C PHE A 9 -2.46 16.90 17.01
N PRO A 10 -1.68 18.00 17.07
CA PRO A 10 -2.25 19.34 17.05
C PRO A 10 -2.99 19.70 15.77
N ARG A 11 -2.58 19.17 14.61
CA ARG A 11 -3.14 19.58 13.30
C ARG A 11 -4.17 18.62 12.72
N LYS A 12 -4.02 17.31 12.93
CA LYS A 12 -4.78 16.29 12.19
C LYS A 12 -5.88 15.60 13.02
N ILE A 13 -5.91 15.81 14.34
CA ILE A 13 -6.92 15.20 15.22
C ILE A 13 -7.91 16.25 15.70
N MET A 14 -9.15 16.15 15.24
CA MET A 14 -10.24 17.04 15.64
C MET A 14 -10.84 16.60 16.98
N ALA A 15 -10.28 17.09 18.08
CA ALA A 15 -10.80 16.85 19.42
C ALA A 15 -10.61 18.09 20.31
N GLU A 16 -11.44 18.20 21.34
CA GLU A 16 -11.36 19.28 22.32
C GLU A 16 -9.98 19.31 23.01
N PRO A 17 -9.44 20.50 23.35
CA PRO A 17 -8.13 20.62 24.01
C PRO A 17 -8.01 19.79 25.28
N ASP A 18 -9.10 19.67 26.05
CA ASP A 18 -9.15 18.83 27.26
C ASP A 18 -8.90 17.35 26.96
N PHE A 19 -9.40 16.83 25.83
CA PHE A 19 -9.16 15.46 25.40
C PHE A 19 -7.70 15.29 24.95
N LEU A 20 -7.20 16.22 24.13
CA LEU A 20 -5.83 16.18 23.62
C LEU A 20 -4.77 16.35 24.73
N SER A 21 -5.10 17.06 25.80
CA SER A 21 -4.21 17.27 26.95
C SER A 21 -3.73 15.98 27.63
N GLN A 22 -4.46 14.88 27.44
CA GLN A 22 -4.15 13.57 28.03
C GLN A 22 -3.06 12.80 27.26
N LEU A 23 -2.76 13.22 26.03
CA LEU A 23 -1.86 12.51 25.13
C LEU A 23 -0.44 12.30 25.71
N PRO A 24 0.23 13.30 26.34
CA PRO A 24 1.55 13.08 26.93
C PRO A 24 1.55 12.02 28.04
N VAL A 25 0.45 11.89 28.80
CA VAL A 25 0.30 10.87 29.84
C VAL A 25 0.16 9.48 29.20
N LEU A 26 -0.70 9.37 28.18
CA LEU A 26 -0.89 8.13 27.43
C LEU A 26 0.42 7.65 26.79
N LEU A 27 1.16 8.55 26.15
CA LEU A 27 2.43 8.23 25.49
C LEU A 27 3.46 7.68 26.48
N ARG A 28 3.59 8.30 27.66
CA ARG A 28 4.50 7.78 28.71
C ARG A 28 4.10 6.38 29.18
N ALA A 29 2.81 6.11 29.35
CA ALA A 29 2.32 4.79 29.73
C ALA A 29 2.58 3.76 28.62
N PHE A 30 2.26 4.12 27.37
CA PHE A 30 2.42 3.27 26.20
C PHE A 30 3.89 2.93 25.90
N ILE A 31 4.80 3.90 26.04
CA ILE A 31 6.25 3.69 25.90
C ILE A 31 6.74 2.69 26.93
N ARG A 32 6.38 2.87 28.22
CA ARG A 32 6.79 1.96 29.30
C ARG A 32 6.29 0.54 29.07
N PHE A 33 5.02 0.40 28.70
CA PHE A 33 4.43 -0.90 28.38
C PHE A 33 5.16 -1.57 27.22
N SER A 34 5.25 -0.89 26.07
CA SER A 34 5.82 -1.46 24.84
C SER A 34 7.32 -1.78 24.99
N HIS A 35 8.08 -0.94 25.71
CA HIS A 35 9.49 -1.17 25.96
C HIS A 35 9.71 -2.31 26.97
N GLY A 36 8.82 -2.48 27.94
CA GLY A 36 8.82 -3.61 28.87
C GLY A 36 8.60 -4.94 28.14
N GLU A 37 7.54 -5.01 27.32
CA GLU A 37 7.22 -6.20 26.51
C GLU A 37 8.34 -6.60 25.56
N ARG A 38 9.11 -5.62 25.05
CA ARG A 38 10.20 -5.83 24.09
C ARG A 38 11.59 -5.93 24.73
N GLY A 39 11.69 -5.86 26.06
CA GLY A 39 12.97 -5.92 26.77
C GLY A 39 13.95 -4.80 26.39
N ILE A 40 13.45 -3.62 26.06
CA ILE A 40 14.30 -2.48 25.66
C ILE A 40 15.12 -1.99 26.86
N ARG A 41 16.40 -1.68 26.62
CA ARG A 41 17.32 -1.20 27.66
C ARG A 41 16.74 0.01 28.41
N PRO A 42 16.81 0.04 29.76
CA PRO A 42 16.25 1.14 30.56
C PRO A 42 16.74 2.53 30.17
N SER A 43 18.00 2.66 29.73
CA SER A 43 18.57 3.93 29.26
C SER A 43 17.89 4.48 28.00
N LEU A 44 17.50 3.61 27.06
CA LEU A 44 16.78 4.01 25.85
C LEU A 44 15.32 4.37 26.14
N THR A 45 14.71 3.66 27.09
CA THR A 45 13.37 4.01 27.61
C THR A 45 13.40 5.39 28.28
N ALA A 46 14.41 5.67 29.12
CA ALA A 46 14.59 6.97 29.74
C ALA A 46 14.80 8.08 28.70
N GLN A 47 15.61 7.84 27.67
CA GLN A 47 15.82 8.79 26.58
C GLN A 47 14.52 9.09 25.81
N THR A 48 13.70 8.08 25.55
CA THR A 48 12.43 8.25 24.84
C THR A 48 11.41 9.02 25.67
N LEU A 49 11.34 8.75 26.98
CA LEU A 49 10.49 9.50 27.92
C LEU A 49 10.94 10.97 28.04
N ALA A 50 12.25 11.23 28.11
CA ALA A 50 12.77 12.59 28.14
C ALA A 50 12.39 13.39 26.89
N ALA A 51 12.30 12.74 25.72
CA ALA A 51 11.79 13.40 24.52
C ALA A 51 10.32 13.81 24.64
N VAL A 52 9.47 13.06 25.36
CA VAL A 52 8.10 13.49 25.67
C VAL A 52 8.11 14.76 26.52
N ASP A 53 8.96 14.77 27.55
CA ASP A 53 9.07 15.89 28.50
C ASP A 53 9.54 17.19 27.81
N VAL A 54 10.45 17.09 26.84
CA VAL A 54 10.93 18.23 26.05
C VAL A 54 9.81 18.87 25.23
N TRP A 55 8.94 18.06 24.62
CA TRP A 55 7.94 18.55 23.65
C TRP A 55 6.57 18.86 24.25
N GLU A 56 6.23 18.29 25.40
CA GLU A 56 4.94 18.51 26.05
C GLU A 56 4.58 20.00 26.28
N PRO A 57 5.48 20.88 26.78
CA PRO A 57 5.11 22.27 27.01
C PRO A 57 4.71 23.01 25.73
N ALA A 58 5.35 22.70 24.60
CA ALA A 58 5.00 23.27 23.30
C ALA A 58 3.67 22.73 22.78
N PHE A 59 3.44 21.42 22.93
CA PHE A 59 2.17 20.77 22.59
C PHE A 59 0.99 21.38 23.38
N GLN A 60 1.12 21.50 24.71
CA GLN A 60 0.09 22.12 25.55
C GLN A 60 -0.19 23.55 25.11
N ARG A 61 0.84 24.38 24.90
CA ARG A 61 0.63 25.75 24.38
C ARG A 61 -0.12 25.77 23.04
N THR A 62 0.16 24.81 22.17
CA THR A 62 -0.43 24.74 20.83
C THR A 62 -1.92 24.38 20.90
N ILE A 63 -2.30 23.35 21.64
CA ILE A 63 -3.72 22.93 21.75
C ILE A 63 -4.59 23.94 22.51
N TRP A 64 -3.99 24.78 23.36
CA TRP A 64 -4.68 25.82 24.13
C TRP A 64 -4.58 27.22 23.51
N SER A 65 -3.77 27.41 22.45
CA SER A 65 -3.74 28.66 21.71
C SER A 65 -5.01 28.78 20.85
N SER A 66 -5.68 29.93 20.93
CA SER A 66 -7.01 30.16 20.34
C SER A 66 -6.95 30.13 18.81
N ARG A 67 -6.99 28.93 18.24
CA ARG A 67 -7.34 28.68 16.84
C ARG A 67 -8.86 28.49 16.83
N LEU A 68 -9.55 29.17 15.90
CA LEU A 68 -10.99 29.03 15.71
C LEU A 68 -11.35 27.53 15.66
N GLN A 69 -12.36 27.12 16.42
CA GLN A 69 -12.88 25.76 16.44
C GLN A 69 -14.34 25.75 15.95
N GLY A 70 -14.79 24.62 15.42
CA GLY A 70 -16.15 24.45 14.89
C GLY A 70 -16.40 25.15 13.55
N ARG A 71 -17.66 25.53 13.26
CA ARG A 71 -18.08 26.06 11.94
C ARG A 71 -17.30 27.30 11.48
N ALA A 72 -16.80 28.11 12.41
CA ALA A 72 -16.02 29.30 12.08
C ALA A 72 -14.59 28.97 11.62
N ALA A 73 -14.01 27.86 12.10
CA ALA A 73 -12.74 27.31 11.62
C ALA A 73 -12.86 26.80 10.18
N LEU A 74 -14.01 26.20 9.87
CA LEU A 74 -14.34 25.64 8.57
C LEU A 74 -14.46 26.75 7.51
N ILE A 75 -15.08 27.89 7.86
CA ILE A 75 -15.17 29.07 6.98
C ILE A 75 -13.81 29.74 6.81
N ALA A 76 -12.99 29.83 7.87
CA ALA A 76 -11.65 30.40 7.79
C ALA A 76 -10.71 29.54 6.93
N GLY A 77 -10.74 28.21 7.08
CA GLY A 77 -9.95 27.28 6.27
C GLY A 77 -10.35 27.20 4.79
N MET A 78 -11.56 27.66 4.42
CA MET A 78 -11.97 27.83 3.02
C MET A 78 -11.49 29.15 2.40
N LEU A 79 -10.96 30.08 3.21
CA LEU A 79 -10.53 31.42 2.79
C LEU A 79 -9.01 31.60 2.88
N GLU A 80 -8.28 30.65 3.46
CA GLU A 80 -6.82 30.64 3.46
C GLU A 80 -6.30 29.93 2.19
N PRO A 81 -5.25 30.45 1.52
CA PRO A 81 -4.60 29.74 0.44
C PRO A 81 -4.03 28.42 0.96
N ALA A 82 -4.09 27.36 0.17
CA ALA A 82 -3.53 26.06 0.52
C ALA A 82 -2.09 26.22 1.04
N ASP A 83 -1.84 25.75 2.26
CA ASP A 83 -0.49 25.75 2.84
C ASP A 83 0.48 25.00 1.92
N ASP A 84 1.74 25.46 1.83
CA ASP A 84 2.82 24.79 1.07
C ASP A 84 2.98 23.29 1.42
N ASP A 85 2.55 22.88 2.62
CA ASP A 85 2.58 21.49 3.11
C ASP A 85 1.51 20.60 2.44
N ASP A 86 0.39 21.18 2.01
CA ASP A 86 -0.70 20.46 1.31
C ASP A 86 -0.31 20.18 -0.15
N LEU A 87 0.36 21.15 -0.82
CA LEU A 87 0.97 20.96 -2.14
C LEU A 87 2.04 19.86 -2.13
N GLY A 88 2.79 19.73 -1.03
CA GLY A 88 3.76 18.64 -0.84
C GLY A 88 3.10 17.27 -0.69
N TYR A 89 1.96 17.20 -0.02
CA TYR A 89 1.19 15.97 0.14
C TYR A 89 0.57 15.51 -1.20
N GLU A 90 -0.11 16.41 -1.93
CA GLU A 90 -0.72 16.11 -3.23
C GLU A 90 0.32 15.62 -4.23
N LYS A 91 1.48 16.29 -4.30
CA LYS A 91 2.59 15.86 -5.14
C LYS A 91 3.09 14.46 -4.77
N THR A 92 3.26 14.19 -3.48
CA THR A 92 3.67 12.86 -2.99
C THR A 92 2.64 11.79 -3.35
N MET A 93 1.34 12.12 -3.26
CA MET A 93 0.26 11.22 -3.65
C MET A 93 0.25 10.97 -5.16
N LEU A 94 0.44 12.00 -5.98
CA LEU A 94 0.57 11.85 -7.43
C LEU A 94 1.79 11.00 -7.83
N GLU A 95 2.95 11.22 -7.21
CA GLU A 95 4.14 10.37 -7.39
C GLU A 95 3.83 8.91 -6.99
N SER A 96 3.07 8.73 -5.93
CA SER A 96 2.64 7.41 -5.48
C SER A 96 1.73 6.71 -6.50
N LEU A 97 0.85 7.45 -7.18
CA LEU A 97 0.01 6.93 -8.28
C LEU A 97 0.84 6.64 -9.53
N ASP A 98 1.81 7.50 -9.87
CA ASP A 98 2.74 7.30 -10.98
C ASP A 98 3.49 5.96 -10.81
N GLU A 99 4.03 5.69 -9.62
CA GLU A 99 4.69 4.43 -9.28
C GLU A 99 3.78 3.20 -9.42
N ALA A 100 2.47 3.34 -9.18
CA ALA A 100 1.54 2.21 -9.26
C ALA A 100 1.31 1.76 -10.71
N VAL A 101 1.27 2.71 -11.65
CA VAL A 101 0.87 2.46 -13.06
C VAL A 101 2.02 2.45 -14.05
N GLY A 102 3.21 2.89 -13.62
CA GLY A 102 4.42 2.92 -14.45
C GLY A 102 4.84 4.31 -14.94
N GLY A 103 4.27 5.38 -14.37
CA GLY A 103 4.67 6.76 -14.64
C GLY A 103 3.51 7.70 -14.97
N ARG A 104 3.82 9.00 -15.06
CA ARG A 104 2.83 10.08 -15.31
C ARG A 104 2.08 9.94 -16.62
N ALA A 105 2.76 9.55 -17.69
CA ALA A 105 2.12 9.36 -18.99
C ALA A 105 1.07 8.24 -18.93
N GLN A 106 1.39 7.13 -18.27
CA GLN A 106 0.48 6.01 -18.04
C GLN A 106 -0.68 6.41 -17.11
N LEU A 107 -0.42 7.23 -16.09
CA LEU A 107 -1.45 7.74 -15.19
C LEU A 107 -2.47 8.63 -15.91
N LEU A 108 -2.00 9.53 -16.78
CA LEU A 108 -2.86 10.42 -17.55
C LEU A 108 -3.67 9.68 -18.62
N ALA A 109 -3.09 8.66 -19.24
CA ALA A 109 -3.76 7.82 -20.24
C ALA A 109 -4.60 6.68 -19.63
N LEU A 110 -4.66 6.57 -18.30
CA LEU A 110 -5.29 5.45 -17.62
C LEU A 110 -6.79 5.41 -17.88
N THR A 111 -7.30 4.22 -18.22
CA THR A 111 -8.73 3.92 -18.35
C THR A 111 -9.15 2.84 -17.36
N ASP A 112 -10.44 2.77 -17.04
CA ASP A 112 -11.04 1.77 -16.17
C ASP A 112 -11.67 0.60 -16.96
N ALA A 113 -11.43 0.51 -18.27
CA ALA A 113 -11.88 -0.61 -19.09
C ALA A 113 -11.42 -1.95 -18.47
N PRO A 114 -12.31 -2.94 -18.30
CA PRO A 114 -11.94 -4.23 -17.70
C PRO A 114 -10.82 -4.95 -18.46
N LEU A 115 -9.98 -5.67 -17.71
CA LEU A 115 -9.03 -6.59 -18.32
C LEU A 115 -9.79 -7.67 -19.11
N PRO A 116 -9.39 -7.94 -20.37
CA PRO A 116 -10.05 -8.94 -21.19
C PRO A 116 -9.75 -10.36 -20.70
N ASN A 117 -10.56 -11.33 -21.13
CA ASN A 117 -10.27 -12.75 -20.94
C ASN A 117 -9.23 -13.21 -21.96
N GLU A 118 -7.97 -13.28 -21.56
CA GLU A 118 -6.84 -13.65 -22.42
C GLU A 118 -6.31 -15.04 -22.07
N ALA A 119 -5.88 -15.80 -23.08
CA ALA A 119 -5.09 -17.01 -22.85
C ALA A 119 -3.71 -16.66 -22.26
N PHE A 120 -3.06 -17.64 -21.63
CA PHE A 120 -1.70 -17.44 -21.13
C PHE A 120 -0.71 -17.26 -22.30
N GLU A 121 0.15 -16.24 -22.19
CA GLU A 121 1.18 -15.94 -23.19
C GLU A 121 2.43 -16.80 -22.95
N TRP A 122 2.70 -17.72 -23.88
CA TRP A 122 3.81 -18.66 -23.79
C TRP A 122 5.08 -18.20 -24.54
N THR A 123 5.00 -17.12 -25.32
CA THR A 123 6.15 -16.63 -26.09
C THR A 123 7.32 -16.26 -25.17
N GLY A 124 8.51 -16.80 -25.46
CA GLY A 124 9.72 -16.58 -24.67
C GLY A 124 9.85 -17.45 -23.42
N VAL A 125 8.83 -18.23 -23.05
CA VAL A 125 8.91 -19.19 -21.93
C VAL A 125 9.73 -20.40 -22.36
N ALA A 126 10.78 -20.72 -21.60
CA ALA A 126 11.65 -21.85 -21.90
C ALA A 126 10.90 -23.19 -21.79
N ASP A 127 11.15 -24.10 -22.74
CA ASP A 127 10.39 -25.36 -22.85
C ASP A 127 10.54 -26.26 -21.61
N ASP A 128 11.70 -26.22 -20.96
CA ASP A 128 11.99 -27.03 -19.77
C ASP A 128 11.14 -26.65 -18.55
N ILE A 129 10.64 -25.42 -18.48
CA ILE A 129 9.82 -24.92 -17.36
C ILE A 129 8.32 -24.93 -17.65
N ARG A 130 7.90 -25.14 -18.91
CA ARG A 130 6.48 -25.12 -19.30
C ARG A 130 5.58 -26.02 -18.43
N PRO A 131 5.96 -27.26 -18.07
CA PRO A 131 5.13 -28.10 -17.20
C PRO A 131 4.88 -27.47 -15.81
N VAL A 132 5.93 -26.93 -15.19
CA VAL A 132 5.85 -26.26 -13.88
C VAL A 132 5.00 -25.00 -13.96
N ILE A 133 5.16 -24.21 -15.02
CA ILE A 133 4.32 -23.03 -15.27
C ILE A 133 2.85 -23.42 -15.47
N GLY A 134 2.59 -24.53 -16.16
CA GLY A 134 1.24 -25.08 -16.33
C GLY A 134 0.56 -25.39 -14.99
N GLU A 135 1.25 -26.07 -14.08
CA GLU A 135 0.71 -26.37 -12.75
C GLU A 135 0.43 -25.11 -11.91
N ILE A 136 1.31 -24.09 -12.01
CA ILE A 136 1.10 -22.80 -11.34
C ILE A 136 -0.12 -22.08 -11.94
N LEU A 137 -0.20 -22.06 -13.27
CA LEU A 137 -1.28 -21.43 -14.02
C LEU A 137 -2.63 -22.03 -13.66
N GLU A 138 -2.75 -23.36 -13.66
CA GLU A 138 -3.99 -24.06 -13.29
C GLU A 138 -4.43 -23.73 -11.86
N ALA A 139 -3.47 -23.61 -10.92
CA ALA A 139 -3.77 -23.22 -9.55
C ALA A 139 -4.21 -21.76 -9.43
N CYS A 140 -3.57 -20.84 -10.16
CA CYS A 140 -3.98 -19.43 -10.24
C CYS A 140 -5.37 -19.27 -10.85
N ASP A 141 -5.65 -19.97 -11.95
CA ASP A 141 -6.94 -19.92 -12.64
C ASP A 141 -8.07 -20.42 -11.74
N ARG A 142 -7.87 -21.55 -11.06
CA ARG A 142 -8.84 -22.09 -10.10
C ARG A 142 -9.16 -21.12 -8.97
N VAL A 143 -8.15 -20.51 -8.36
CA VAL A 143 -8.37 -19.50 -7.30
C VAL A 143 -9.14 -18.29 -7.83
N ALA A 144 -8.83 -17.87 -9.06
CA ALA A 144 -9.55 -16.77 -9.67
C ALA A 144 -11.03 -17.09 -9.84
N ASP A 145 -11.34 -18.29 -10.32
CA ASP A 145 -12.70 -18.76 -10.58
C ASP A 145 -13.48 -19.03 -9.28
N GLU A 146 -12.81 -19.44 -8.20
CA GLU A 146 -13.46 -19.79 -6.93
C GLU A 146 -13.70 -18.59 -6.00
N ILE A 147 -12.73 -17.68 -5.86
CA ILE A 147 -12.77 -16.64 -4.81
C ILE A 147 -12.34 -15.23 -5.26
N LEU A 148 -11.92 -15.04 -6.51
CA LEU A 148 -11.63 -13.71 -7.08
C LEU A 148 -12.52 -13.47 -8.31
N ASP A 149 -11.94 -12.99 -9.41
CA ASP A 149 -12.65 -12.71 -10.66
C ASP A 149 -11.76 -12.91 -11.89
N LEU A 150 -12.38 -12.71 -13.06
CA LEU A 150 -11.73 -12.79 -14.37
C LEU A 150 -10.54 -11.85 -14.52
N GLU A 151 -10.60 -10.63 -13.98
CA GLU A 151 -9.52 -9.67 -14.13
C GLU A 151 -8.29 -10.10 -13.32
N HIS A 152 -8.50 -10.66 -12.13
CA HIS A 152 -7.42 -11.27 -11.35
C HIS A 152 -6.78 -12.44 -12.11
N ARG A 153 -7.59 -13.28 -12.76
CA ARG A 153 -7.08 -14.35 -13.62
C ARG A 153 -6.14 -13.82 -14.70
N THR A 154 -6.59 -12.82 -15.45
CA THR A 154 -5.79 -12.19 -16.51
C THR A 154 -4.51 -11.54 -15.96
N ALA A 155 -4.61 -10.79 -14.86
CA ALA A 155 -3.45 -10.16 -14.23
C ALA A 155 -2.42 -11.20 -13.72
N MET A 156 -2.87 -12.29 -13.10
CA MET A 156 -2.00 -13.38 -12.65
C MET A 156 -1.29 -14.05 -13.83
N ARG A 157 -2.01 -14.30 -14.94
CA ARG A 157 -1.42 -14.85 -16.17
C ARG A 157 -0.32 -13.95 -16.74
N ARG A 158 -0.58 -12.65 -16.86
CA ARG A 158 0.40 -11.66 -17.35
C ARG A 158 1.64 -11.59 -16.45
N PHE A 159 1.43 -11.50 -15.14
CA PHE A 159 2.54 -11.45 -14.17
C PHE A 159 3.40 -12.72 -14.16
N LEU A 160 2.77 -13.90 -14.23
CA LEU A 160 3.46 -15.18 -14.31
C LEU A 160 4.25 -15.33 -15.62
N SER A 161 3.65 -14.95 -16.75
CA SER A 161 4.33 -14.97 -18.06
C SER A 161 5.58 -14.08 -18.05
N ARG A 162 5.45 -12.83 -17.56
CA ARG A 162 6.59 -11.91 -17.38
C ARG A 162 7.68 -12.49 -16.47
N ALA A 163 7.30 -13.09 -15.34
CA ALA A 163 8.26 -13.71 -14.43
C ALA A 163 8.99 -14.89 -15.10
N ALA A 164 8.27 -15.72 -15.84
CA ALA A 164 8.82 -16.89 -16.53
C ALA A 164 9.81 -16.51 -17.64
N VAL A 165 9.56 -15.40 -18.34
CA VAL A 165 10.48 -14.85 -19.35
C VAL A 165 11.66 -14.11 -18.71
N GLY A 166 11.40 -13.29 -17.69
CA GLY A 166 12.40 -12.44 -17.04
C GLY A 166 13.47 -13.20 -16.26
N ASP A 167 13.07 -14.27 -15.56
CA ASP A 167 14.01 -15.16 -14.87
C ASP A 167 13.50 -16.61 -14.83
N PRO A 168 13.79 -17.41 -15.89
CA PRO A 168 13.39 -18.81 -15.95
C PRO A 168 13.99 -19.67 -14.83
N ALA A 169 15.09 -19.25 -14.19
CA ALA A 169 15.76 -20.05 -13.17
C ALA A 169 14.91 -20.21 -11.89
N ILE A 170 13.98 -19.29 -11.61
CA ILE A 170 13.04 -19.35 -10.47
C ILE A 170 12.19 -20.64 -10.49
N PHE A 171 11.93 -21.15 -11.69
CA PHE A 171 11.05 -22.29 -11.93
C PHE A 171 11.83 -23.61 -12.08
N ARG A 172 13.16 -23.57 -12.10
CA ARG A 172 14.02 -24.77 -12.20
C ARG A 172 14.35 -25.32 -10.81
N ARG A 173 14.33 -26.65 -10.66
CA ARG A 173 14.68 -27.47 -9.46
C ARG A 173 14.10 -26.98 -8.11
N LYS A 174 13.30 -27.81 -7.45
CA LYS A 174 12.66 -27.54 -6.13
C LYS A 174 11.65 -26.37 -6.12
N ALA A 175 11.17 -25.92 -7.29
CA ALA A 175 10.01 -25.04 -7.35
C ALA A 175 8.78 -25.84 -6.87
N SER A 176 8.07 -25.31 -5.86
CA SER A 176 6.75 -25.81 -5.48
C SER A 176 5.71 -25.03 -6.29
N PRO A 177 4.98 -25.68 -7.22
CA PRO A 177 3.97 -25.01 -8.04
C PRO A 177 2.90 -24.34 -7.18
N GLN A 178 2.42 -25.02 -6.13
CA GLN A 178 1.42 -24.48 -5.22
C GLN A 178 1.89 -23.21 -4.50
N ARG A 179 3.14 -23.19 -3.99
CA ARG A 179 3.71 -21.97 -3.38
C ARG A 179 3.99 -20.88 -4.40
N GLY A 180 4.32 -21.24 -5.64
CA GLY A 180 4.43 -20.30 -6.76
C GLY A 180 3.11 -19.61 -7.04
N ALA A 181 2.03 -20.39 -7.17
CA ALA A 181 0.68 -19.88 -7.39
C ALA A 181 0.21 -18.99 -6.23
N ALA A 182 0.49 -19.39 -4.99
CA ALA A 182 0.19 -18.58 -3.80
C ALA A 182 0.93 -17.24 -3.78
N ALA A 183 2.19 -17.22 -4.21
CA ALA A 183 2.94 -15.97 -4.33
C ALA A 183 2.36 -15.07 -5.44
N VAL A 184 2.04 -15.62 -6.61
CA VAL A 184 1.44 -14.87 -7.73
C VAL A 184 0.08 -14.28 -7.33
N ALA A 185 -0.82 -15.11 -6.79
CA ALA A 185 -2.15 -14.68 -6.36
C ALA A 185 -2.06 -13.61 -5.27
N TRP A 186 -1.17 -13.79 -4.28
CA TRP A 186 -0.96 -12.80 -3.23
C TRP A 186 -0.47 -11.46 -3.76
N VAL A 187 0.52 -11.45 -4.66
CA VAL A 187 1.03 -10.21 -5.27
C VAL A 187 -0.08 -9.46 -6.00
N ILE A 188 -0.82 -10.15 -6.88
CA ILE A 188 -1.87 -9.53 -7.69
C ILE A 188 -3.03 -9.05 -6.82
N ALA A 189 -3.50 -9.86 -5.88
CA ALA A 189 -4.60 -9.47 -5.01
C ALA A 189 -4.23 -8.29 -4.09
N ARG A 190 -2.97 -8.20 -3.64
CA ARG A 190 -2.48 -7.05 -2.87
C ARG A 190 -2.32 -5.79 -3.72
N ALA A 191 -1.84 -5.91 -4.96
CA ALA A 191 -1.73 -4.77 -5.87
C ALA A 191 -3.10 -4.16 -6.21
N ASN A 192 -4.14 -4.99 -6.16
CA ASN A 192 -5.51 -4.63 -6.45
C ASN A 192 -6.38 -4.36 -5.22
N ASP A 193 -5.77 -4.23 -4.04
CA ASP A 193 -6.44 -4.02 -2.75
C ASP A 193 -7.60 -4.99 -2.46
N THR A 194 -7.58 -6.16 -3.09
CA THR A 194 -8.64 -7.18 -2.98
C THR A 194 -8.40 -8.11 -1.79
N VAL A 195 -7.21 -8.06 -1.18
CA VAL A 195 -6.93 -8.78 0.08
C VAL A 195 -6.13 -7.95 1.08
N GLY A 196 -6.42 -8.17 2.37
CA GLY A 196 -5.65 -7.63 3.49
C GLY A 196 -5.75 -6.11 3.69
N GLY A 197 -6.71 -5.45 3.05
CA GLY A 197 -7.22 -4.15 3.49
C GLY A 197 -8.29 -4.35 4.55
N TYR A 198 -8.46 -3.39 5.47
CA TYR A 198 -9.51 -3.45 6.51
C TYR A 198 -10.92 -3.62 5.92
N TRP A 199 -11.14 -3.08 4.73
CA TRP A 199 -12.41 -3.11 4.00
C TRP A 199 -12.57 -4.34 3.09
N SER A 200 -11.54 -5.19 2.99
CA SER A 200 -11.59 -6.39 2.16
C SER A 200 -12.34 -7.50 2.88
N GLY A 201 -13.36 -8.06 2.24
CA GLY A 201 -14.05 -9.27 2.72
C GLY A 201 -13.18 -10.53 2.65
N LEU A 202 -12.09 -10.51 1.88
CA LEU A 202 -11.15 -11.61 1.74
C LEU A 202 -9.83 -11.31 2.46
N THR A 203 -9.43 -12.18 3.39
CA THR A 203 -8.14 -12.03 4.09
C THR A 203 -7.00 -12.67 3.31
N VAL A 204 -5.75 -12.28 3.61
CA VAL A 204 -4.56 -12.96 3.07
C VAL A 204 -4.54 -14.43 3.51
N GLN A 205 -5.00 -14.73 4.72
CA GLN A 205 -5.05 -16.09 5.22
C GLN A 205 -6.02 -16.96 4.42
N ASP A 206 -7.21 -16.45 4.10
CA ASP A 206 -8.21 -17.18 3.30
C ASP A 206 -7.72 -17.43 1.88
N LEU A 207 -7.10 -16.42 1.24
CA LEU A 207 -6.49 -16.55 -0.07
C LEU A 207 -5.44 -17.67 -0.09
N LEU A 208 -4.51 -17.67 0.87
CA LEU A 208 -3.45 -18.68 0.93
C LEU A 208 -3.99 -20.08 1.29
N ALA A 209 -5.00 -20.14 2.16
CA ALA A 209 -5.68 -21.38 2.52
C ALA A 209 -6.37 -22.04 1.32
N SER A 210 -6.97 -21.26 0.41
CA SER A 210 -7.55 -21.78 -0.84
C SER A 210 -6.54 -22.51 -1.74
N LEU A 211 -5.26 -22.15 -1.61
CA LEU A 211 -4.13 -22.77 -2.31
C LEU A 211 -3.45 -23.88 -1.51
N GLY A 212 -3.98 -24.21 -0.32
CA GLY A 212 -3.38 -25.17 0.59
C GLY A 212 -2.05 -24.71 1.19
N VAL A 213 -1.78 -23.40 1.21
CA VAL A 213 -0.54 -22.83 1.72
C VAL A 213 -0.79 -22.15 3.07
N SER A 214 0.04 -22.48 4.05
CA SER A 214 0.10 -21.79 5.33
C SER A 214 1.38 -20.96 5.47
N GLY A 215 1.29 -19.88 6.26
CA GLY A 215 2.41 -18.98 6.53
C GLY A 215 2.63 -17.91 5.46
N SER A 216 3.75 -17.19 5.58
CA SER A 216 4.09 -16.09 4.66
C SER A 216 4.58 -16.61 3.30
N VAL A 217 4.15 -15.96 2.23
CA VAL A 217 4.65 -16.18 0.85
C VAL A 217 5.56 -15.04 0.36
N SER A 218 5.88 -14.05 1.20
CA SER A 218 6.66 -12.87 0.81
C SER A 218 8.03 -13.23 0.23
N GLN A 219 8.77 -14.12 0.90
CA GLN A 219 10.07 -14.60 0.43
C GLN A 219 9.98 -15.33 -0.92
N ARG A 220 8.85 -16.00 -1.20
CA ARG A 220 8.61 -16.67 -2.48
C ARG A 220 8.20 -15.68 -3.57
N ALA A 221 7.56 -14.57 -3.21
CA ALA A 221 7.18 -13.50 -4.11
C ALA A 221 8.36 -12.62 -4.54
N GLU A 222 9.38 -12.43 -3.70
CA GLU A 222 10.51 -11.54 -4.00
C GLU A 222 11.21 -11.82 -5.35
N PRO A 223 11.58 -13.07 -5.72
CA PRO A 223 12.19 -13.32 -7.02
C PRO A 223 11.23 -13.05 -8.18
N LEU A 224 9.94 -13.33 -8.01
CA LEU A 224 8.92 -13.08 -9.04
C LEU A 224 8.72 -11.57 -9.29
N LEU A 225 8.75 -10.77 -8.22
CA LEU A 225 8.70 -9.31 -8.29
C LEU A 225 9.93 -8.77 -9.03
N ARG A 226 11.14 -9.22 -8.67
CA ARG A 226 12.38 -8.81 -9.36
C ARG A 226 12.35 -9.19 -10.84
N ALA A 227 11.87 -10.39 -11.19
CA ALA A 227 11.71 -10.82 -12.58
C ALA A 227 10.70 -9.97 -13.38
N ASN A 228 9.78 -9.27 -12.69
CA ASN A 228 8.86 -8.30 -13.28
C ASN A 228 9.41 -6.85 -13.22
N GLY A 229 10.67 -6.64 -12.85
CA GLY A 229 11.27 -5.31 -12.74
C GLY A 229 10.83 -4.52 -11.49
N VAL A 230 10.18 -5.18 -10.52
CA VAL A 230 9.71 -4.54 -9.28
C VAL A 230 10.75 -4.74 -8.16
N ASP A 231 11.14 -3.65 -7.51
CA ASP A 231 12.02 -3.68 -6.32
C ASP A 231 11.20 -4.04 -5.07
N PRO A 232 11.40 -5.23 -4.46
CA PRO A 232 10.61 -5.67 -3.31
C PRO A 232 10.76 -4.79 -2.07
N TYR A 233 11.87 -4.05 -1.94
CA TYR A 233 12.13 -3.20 -0.77
C TYR A 233 11.41 -1.85 -0.83
N ARG A 234 10.82 -1.51 -1.98
CA ARG A 234 10.03 -0.28 -2.17
C ARG A 234 8.52 -0.48 -1.97
N LEU A 235 8.09 -1.69 -1.62
CA LEU A 235 6.68 -2.07 -1.51
C LEU A 235 6.10 -1.87 -0.10
N TYR A 236 6.75 -1.07 0.75
CA TYR A 236 6.28 -0.85 2.11
C TYR A 236 4.98 -0.02 2.08
N GLY A 237 3.89 -0.57 2.63
CA GLY A 237 2.58 0.08 2.69
C GLY A 237 1.63 -0.20 1.52
N SER A 238 2.14 -0.35 0.28
CA SER A 238 1.30 -0.69 -0.89
C SER A 238 2.07 -1.50 -1.94
N MET A 239 1.39 -2.45 -2.58
CA MET A 239 1.97 -3.32 -3.61
C MET A 239 1.89 -2.64 -4.99
N LYS A 240 2.89 -1.81 -5.31
CA LYS A 240 2.97 -1.09 -6.59
C LYS A 240 3.78 -1.86 -7.59
N LEU A 241 3.12 -2.32 -8.66
CA LEU A 241 3.77 -3.15 -9.68
C LEU A 241 4.34 -2.35 -10.87
N GLY A 242 4.09 -1.02 -10.92
CA GLY A 242 4.55 -0.18 -12.02
C GLY A 242 3.95 -0.53 -13.38
N ALA A 243 2.78 -1.19 -13.39
CA ALA A 243 2.16 -1.68 -14.61
C ALA A 243 0.63 -1.66 -14.48
N SER A 244 -0.01 -0.72 -15.17
CA SER A 244 -1.48 -0.54 -15.15
C SER A 244 -2.25 -1.76 -15.67
N ASP A 245 -1.61 -2.59 -16.49
CA ASP A 245 -2.20 -3.75 -17.14
C ASP A 245 -2.19 -5.02 -16.27
N LEU A 246 -1.66 -4.91 -15.04
CA LEU A 246 -1.80 -5.89 -13.96
C LEU A 246 -2.85 -5.47 -12.92
N LEU A 247 -3.46 -4.29 -13.10
CA LEU A 247 -4.49 -3.76 -12.21
C LEU A 247 -5.89 -4.14 -12.74
N THR A 248 -6.86 -4.29 -11.87
CA THR A 248 -8.27 -4.47 -12.24
C THR A 248 -8.91 -3.13 -12.62
N SER A 249 -10.04 -3.18 -13.33
CA SER A 249 -10.87 -2.01 -13.61
C SER A 249 -11.16 -1.20 -12.35
N ARG A 250 -11.59 -1.88 -11.28
CA ARG A 250 -11.89 -1.27 -9.97
C ARG A 250 -10.67 -0.53 -9.40
N LYS A 251 -9.50 -1.16 -9.43
CA LYS A 251 -8.27 -0.52 -8.92
C LYS A 251 -7.87 0.68 -9.77
N ARG A 252 -7.98 0.58 -11.11
CA ARG A 252 -7.73 1.70 -12.02
C ARG A 252 -8.74 2.85 -11.83
N ALA A 253 -10.02 2.55 -11.65
CA ALA A 253 -11.05 3.54 -11.36
C ALA A 253 -10.75 4.31 -10.06
N SER A 254 -10.32 3.61 -9.01
CA SER A 254 -9.87 4.26 -7.77
C SER A 254 -8.65 5.16 -8.01
N ILE A 255 -7.66 4.71 -8.79
CA ILE A 255 -6.49 5.54 -9.14
C ILE A 255 -6.92 6.77 -9.96
N ILE A 256 -7.85 6.63 -10.90
CA ILE A 256 -8.40 7.73 -11.70
C ILE A 256 -9.08 8.75 -10.81
N GLU A 257 -9.91 8.32 -9.86
CA GLU A 257 -10.58 9.22 -8.90
C GLU A 257 -9.57 10.03 -8.09
N HIS A 258 -8.50 9.38 -7.60
CA HIS A 258 -7.44 10.08 -6.86
C HIS A 258 -6.62 11.01 -7.74
N ARG A 259 -6.29 10.59 -8.97
CA ARG A 259 -5.60 11.42 -9.96
C ARG A 259 -6.39 12.70 -10.24
N ASP A 260 -7.68 12.55 -10.52
CA ASP A 260 -8.54 13.67 -10.91
C ASP A 260 -8.74 14.64 -9.74
N ARG A 261 -8.81 14.13 -8.49
CA ARG A 261 -8.77 14.95 -7.28
C ARG A 261 -7.49 15.79 -7.20
N TYR A 262 -6.33 15.15 -7.18
CA TYR A 262 -5.05 15.84 -6.99
C TYR A 262 -4.63 16.72 -8.17
N LEU A 263 -5.12 16.45 -9.39
CA LEU A 263 -4.90 17.34 -10.54
C LEU A 263 -5.93 18.47 -10.62
N GLY A 264 -7.16 18.26 -10.16
CA GLY A 264 -8.21 19.28 -10.11
C GLY A 264 -7.87 20.40 -9.13
N ASP A 265 -7.34 20.04 -7.96
CA ASP A 265 -6.94 21.00 -6.91
C ASP A 265 -5.75 21.88 -7.35
N HIS A 266 -4.89 21.38 -8.27
CA HIS A 266 -3.80 22.16 -8.89
C HIS A 266 -4.26 23.16 -9.97
N GLY A 267 -5.48 23.04 -10.49
CA GLY A 267 -6.00 23.89 -11.57
C GLY A 267 -6.60 25.22 -11.11
N GLU A 268 -7.10 25.29 -9.87
CA GLU A 268 -7.76 26.48 -9.34
C GLU A 268 -6.80 27.49 -8.68
N ALA A 269 -5.56 27.11 -8.39
CA ALA A 269 -4.57 27.98 -7.74
C ALA A 269 -3.84 28.97 -8.69
N LEU A 270 -4.19 29.00 -9.99
CA LEU A 270 -3.49 29.80 -11.03
C LEU A 270 -4.40 30.74 -11.84
N THR A 271 -5.61 31.07 -11.36
CA THR A 271 -6.49 32.08 -11.99
C THR A 271 -6.84 33.17 -11.00
#